data_AF-A0A530JZV1-F1
#
_entry.id   AF-A0A530JZV1-F1
#
_cell.length_a   1.000
_cell.length_b   1.000
_cell.length_c   1.000
_cell.angle_alpha   90.00
_cell.angle_beta   90.00
_cell.angle_gamma   90.00
#
_symmetry.space_group_name_H-M   'P 1'
#
loop_
_entity.id
_entity.type
_entity.pdbx_description
1 polymer ?
#
loop_
_entity_poly.entity_id
_entity_poly.type
_entity_poly.pdbx_seq_one_letter_code
_entity_poly.pdbx_strand_id
1 'polypeptide(L)' 'ANDDVVVLHRGTIRWAGRADRLAADLGVASTAEAFASLTGSE' A
#
# COMPACT_ATOMS: atom_id res chain seq x y z
N ALA A 1 11.95 -9.57 -3.97
CA ALA A 1 11.64 -9.03 -5.30
C ALA A 1 11.56 -7.51 -5.17
N ASN A 2 12.17 -6.75 -6.09
CA ASN A 2 12.23 -5.29 -6.03
C ASN A 2 11.16 -4.69 -6.95
N ASP A 3 9.93 -5.21 -6.84
CA ASP A 3 8.84 -4.77 -7.69
C ASP A 3 8.30 -3.45 -7.15
N ASP A 4 8.11 -2.48 -8.03
CA ASP A 4 7.39 -1.26 -7.71
C ASP A 4 5.89 -1.50 -7.84
N VAL A 5 5.13 -1.00 -6.86
CA VAL A 5 3.67 -1.14 -6.76
C VAL A 5 3.04 0.23 -6.62
N VAL A 6 1.88 0.41 -7.25
CA VAL A 6 1.04 1.60 -7.10
C VAL A 6 -0.31 1.18 -6.54
N VAL A 7 -0.76 1.87 -5.47
CA VAL A 7 -2.09 1.69 -4.90
C VAL A 7 -2.98 2.83 -5.36
N LEU A 8 -4.01 2.48 -6.13
CA LEU A 8 -5.02 3.39 -6.65
C LEU A 8 -6.35 3.20 -5.92
N HIS A 9 -6.95 4.31 -5.47
CA HIS A 9 -8.29 4.31 -4.91
C HIS A 9 -9.08 5.49 -5.44
N ARG A 10 -10.27 5.22 -5.99
CA ARG A 10 -11.17 6.25 -6.57
C ARG A 10 -10.45 7.17 -7.59
N GLY A 11 -9.64 6.58 -8.46
CA GLY A 11 -8.88 7.29 -9.49
C GLY A 11 -7.71 8.13 -8.97
N THR A 12 -7.41 8.08 -7.67
CA THR A 12 -6.31 8.83 -7.04
C THR A 12 -5.22 7.87 -6.57
N ILE A 13 -3.95 8.26 -6.75
CA ILE A 13 -2.81 7.54 -6.18
C ILE A 13 -2.82 7.75 -4.67
N ARG A 14 -2.85 6.65 -3.92
CA ARG A 14 -2.75 6.66 -2.46
C ARG A 14 -1.34 6.38 -1.99
N TRP A 15 -0.60 5.58 -2.74
CA TRP A 15 0.78 5.23 -2.45
C TRP A 15 1.48 4.67 -3.70
N ALA A 16 2.80 4.86 -3.81
CA ALA A 16 3.64 4.27 -4.84
C ALA A 16 5.06 4.06 -4.32
N GLY A 17 5.65 2.92 -4.64
CA GLY A 17 7.01 2.57 -4.22
C GLY A 17 7.25 1.06 -4.24
N ARG A 18 8.34 0.62 -3.62
CA ARG A 18 8.70 -0.80 -3.63
C ARG A 18 7.76 -1.64 -2.77
N ALA A 19 7.30 -2.77 -3.31
CA ALA A 19 6.37 -3.69 -2.64
C ALA A 19 6.85 -4.12 -1.24
N ASP A 20 8.15 -4.32 -1.08
CA ASP A 20 8.78 -4.72 0.19
C ASP A 20 8.70 -3.65 1.28
N ARG A 21 8.49 -2.39 0.90
CA ARG A 21 8.36 -1.25 1.82
C ARG A 21 6.93 -0.89 2.17
N LEU A 22 5.94 -1.32 1.39
CA LEU A 22 4.55 -0.91 1.56
C LEU A 22 4.03 -1.08 3.01
N ALA A 23 4.23 -2.24 3.62
CA ALA A 23 3.79 -2.48 5.00
C ALA A 23 4.62 -1.70 6.02
N ALA A 24 5.94 -1.62 5.80
CA ALA A 24 6.87 -0.93 6.70
C ALA A 24 6.65 0.60 6.72
N ASP A 25 6.42 1.21 5.57
CA ASP A 25 6.17 2.65 5.43
C ASP A 25 4.86 3.07 6.10
N LEU A 26 3.90 2.14 6.22
CA LEU A 26 2.59 2.36 6.85
C LEU A 26 2.53 1.83 8.29
N GLY A 27 3.59 1.20 8.79
CA GLY A 27 3.64 0.66 10.16
C GLY A 27 2.66 -0.48 10.43
N VAL A 28 2.33 -1.28 9.42
CA VAL A 28 1.37 -2.40 9.49
C VAL A 28 2.06 -3.75 9.29
N ALA A 29 1.40 -4.84 9.68
CA ALA A 29 2.00 -6.18 9.67
C ALA A 29 1.99 -6.82 8.28
N SER A 30 1.12 -6.35 7.36
CA SER A 30 0.95 -6.99 6.06
C SER A 30 0.56 -6.03 4.93
N THR A 31 0.76 -6.49 3.69
CA THR A 31 0.30 -5.81 2.48
C THR A 31 -1.23 -5.65 2.43
N ALA A 32 -1.98 -6.63 2.98
CA ALA A 32 -3.44 -6.55 3.03
C ALA A 32 -3.91 -5.42 3.96
N GLU A 33 -3.30 -5.31 5.16
CA GLU A 33 -3.56 -4.21 6.09
C GLU A 33 -3.16 -2.85 5.50
N ALA A 34 -2.03 -2.80 4.78
CA ALA A 34 -1.60 -1.60 4.08
C ALA A 34 -2.63 -1.16 3.02
N PHE A 35 -3.15 -2.12 2.24
CA PHE A 35 -4.18 -1.83 1.25
C PHE A 35 -5.46 -1.31 1.93
N ALA A 36 -5.95 -2.00 2.96
CA ALA A 36 -7.11 -1.59 3.75
C ALA A 36 -6.98 -0.17 4.31
N SER A 37 -5.82 0.15 4.90
CA SER A 37 -5.48 1.47 5.42
C SER A 37 -5.51 2.56 4.34
N LEU A 38 -4.94 2.29 3.16
CA LEU A 38 -4.87 3.26 2.06
C LEU A 38 -6.21 3.51 1.37
N THR A 39 -7.09 2.49 1.34
CA THR A 39 -8.40 2.55 0.67
C THR A 39 -9.56 2.86 1.61
N GLY A 40 -9.33 2.92 2.93
CA GLY A 40 -10.41 3.09 3.91
C GLY A 40 -11.39 1.91 3.92
N SER A 41 -10.89 0.71 3.60
CA SER A 41 -11.65 -0.53 3.70
C SER A 41 -11.50 -1.03 5.14
N GLU A 42 -12.60 -1.04 5.90
CA GLU A 42 -12.66 -1.71 7.22
C GLU A 42 -12.60 -3.23 7.08
#